data_AF-A0AAV2M522-F1
#
_entry.id   AF-A0AAV2M522-F1
#
_cell.length_a   1.000
_cell.length_b   1.000
_cell.length_c   1.000
_cell.angle_alpha   90.00
_cell.angle_beta   90.00
_cell.angle_gamma   90.00
#
_symmetry.space_group_name_H-M   'P 1'
#
loop_
_entity.id
_entity.type
_entity.pdbx_description
1 polymer ?
#
loop_
_entity_poly.entity_id
_entity_poly.type
_entity_poly.pdbx_seq_one_letter_code
_entity_poly.pdbx_strand_id
1 'polypeptide(L)'
;MSKEPDSLLSYQRADEEAVVDQGGTSSVLNIHYEKEELEGHRALYVGVRMPRQSHRHHRPHGSRHRRRERRSGSNTSAPSEEAYRTGSHDTPSQRVQSILGTEEDAEHEAHDLFTELDEICVRDGKDAEWKETARWLKFEEDVEDGGERWSKPYVATLSLHSLFELRSCLINGTVLLDMRADCIEEIADMVLDQQEASHELDDSARVKVREALLKRHKHQNEKKKNLIPMVRSITEGARKQSEPVLAGNTALLQPNALNAEHKNGSAPDAHPDLSKVDMHFMKKIPEGAEASNVLVGELDFLERPIVAFVRLSPAVLLTGLTEVPIPTRFLFILLGPNGKAQQYHEIGRSMATIMTDEIFHDVAYKAKDRNDLLAGIDEFLDQVTVLPPGEWDPSIRIEPPKNVPSQEKRKMPAVSNGSVCPAEEEQAEHHGPELQRTGRLFGGLIMDIKRKAPFYLSDYRDGLSLQCVASFLFLYCACMSPVITFGGLLGEATEGRISAIESLLGASMTGVAYSLFAGQPLTILGSTGPVLVFEKILFRFCRDYGLSYLSLRTCIGLWTAFLCLLLVATDASSLVCYITRFTEEAFAALICLIFIYEALEKLFHLREVYPFNGHSDLDKLTLA
;
A
#
# COMPACT_ATOMS: atom_id res chain seq x y z
N MET A 1 -12.22 60.89 53.48
CA MET A 1 -11.67 61.73 52.39
C MET A 1 -10.91 60.81 51.43
N SER A 2 -11.23 60.89 50.13
CA SER A 2 -10.58 60.30 48.93
C SER A 2 -10.60 58.77 48.79
N LYS A 3 -11.40 58.15 47.88
CA LYS A 3 -11.22 57.93 46.40
C LYS A 3 -9.97 57.08 46.11
N GLU A 4 -9.98 55.89 45.47
CA GLU A 4 -10.78 55.25 44.40
C GLU A 4 -10.81 53.71 44.56
N PRO A 5 -11.67 52.96 43.81
CA PRO A 5 -11.75 51.50 43.86
C PRO A 5 -11.17 50.79 42.62
N ASP A 6 -10.53 49.63 42.80
CA ASP A 6 -10.18 48.70 41.71
C ASP A 6 -10.68 47.27 42.01
N SER A 7 -11.65 46.87 41.19
CA SER A 7 -11.90 45.55 40.58
C SER A 7 -11.43 44.27 41.30
N LEU A 8 -12.39 43.50 41.84
CA LEU A 8 -12.29 42.07 42.12
C LEU A 8 -13.46 41.36 41.41
N LEU A 9 -13.18 40.78 40.25
CA LEU A 9 -14.11 39.89 39.52
C LEU A 9 -13.89 38.44 39.97
N SER A 10 -14.92 37.89 40.61
CA SER A 10 -15.05 36.48 40.98
C SER A 10 -15.23 35.60 39.73
N TYR A 11 -14.27 34.72 39.45
CA TYR A 11 -14.42 33.64 38.49
C TYR A 11 -15.13 32.46 39.17
N GLN A 12 -16.38 32.24 38.79
CA GLN A 12 -17.19 31.10 39.20
C GLN A 12 -17.01 30.00 38.14
N ARG A 13 -16.47 28.84 38.55
CA ARG A 13 -16.40 27.62 37.73
C ARG A 13 -17.83 27.13 37.45
N ALA A 14 -18.15 26.89 36.18
CA ALA A 14 -19.33 26.15 35.75
C ALA A 14 -18.86 24.81 35.15
N ASP A 15 -19.53 23.75 35.56
CA ASP A 15 -19.26 22.35 35.24
C ASP A 15 -19.33 22.08 33.72
N GLU A 16 -18.33 21.39 33.18
CA GLU A 16 -18.35 20.84 31.82
C GLU A 16 -19.15 19.53 31.83
N GLU A 17 -20.44 19.62 31.51
CA GLU A 17 -21.28 18.50 31.08
C GLU A 17 -21.23 18.40 29.54
N ALA A 18 -21.06 17.19 29.02
CA ALA A 18 -20.89 16.94 27.59
C ALA A 18 -22.11 17.42 26.76
N VAL A 19 -21.86 18.25 25.74
CA VAL A 19 -22.89 18.78 24.84
C VAL A 19 -23.42 17.67 23.95
N VAL A 20 -24.67 17.29 24.19
CA VAL A 20 -25.48 16.46 23.28
C VAL A 20 -25.98 17.37 22.15
N ASP A 21 -25.52 17.12 20.92
CA ASP A 21 -25.97 17.83 19.73
C ASP A 21 -27.44 17.48 19.43
N GLN A 22 -28.35 18.41 19.72
CA GLN A 22 -29.73 18.34 19.28
C GLN A 22 -29.85 19.10 17.96
N GLY A 23 -29.77 18.35 16.86
CA GLY A 23 -29.90 18.86 15.50
C GLY A 23 -31.07 19.82 15.34
N GLY A 24 -30.75 21.10 15.12
CA GLY A 24 -31.69 22.19 14.89
C GLY A 24 -31.24 23.07 13.74
N THR A 25 -31.93 22.96 12.61
CA THR A 25 -31.76 23.84 11.45
C THR A 25 -32.27 25.25 11.76
N SER A 26 -31.42 26.28 11.67
CA SER A 26 -31.88 27.66 11.60
C SER A 26 -31.23 28.39 10.43
N SER A 27 -32.08 28.86 9.52
CA SER A 27 -31.74 29.70 8.38
C SER A 27 -31.74 31.17 8.82
N VAL A 28 -30.60 31.85 8.71
CA VAL A 28 -30.55 33.32 8.80
C VAL A 28 -29.83 33.86 7.57
N LEU A 29 -30.61 34.53 6.72
CA LEU A 29 -30.18 35.34 5.59
C LEU A 29 -29.69 36.72 6.08
N ASN A 30 -28.69 37.26 5.36
CA ASN A 30 -28.10 38.61 5.41
C ASN A 30 -26.86 38.79 6.28
N ILE A 31 -25.69 38.64 5.65
CA ILE A 31 -24.49 39.40 6.01
C ILE A 31 -23.95 40.06 4.73
N HIS A 32 -23.69 41.35 4.83
CA HIS A 32 -23.27 42.25 3.76
C HIS A 32 -21.75 42.13 3.56
N TYR A 33 -21.27 41.77 2.37
CA TYR A 33 -19.83 41.70 2.09
C TYR A 33 -19.32 43.02 1.49
N GLU A 34 -18.16 43.47 1.97
CA GLU A 34 -17.38 44.59 1.42
C GLU A 34 -16.60 44.15 0.17
N LYS A 35 -16.25 45.14 -0.66
CA LYS A 35 -15.85 44.96 -2.06
C LYS A 35 -14.38 44.58 -2.29
N GLU A 36 -13.63 44.25 -1.24
CA GLU A 36 -12.16 44.02 -1.31
C GLU A 36 -11.71 42.56 -1.11
N GLU A 37 -12.62 41.60 -0.89
CA GLU A 37 -12.27 40.16 -0.82
C GLU A 37 -12.49 39.40 -2.15
N LEU A 38 -12.74 40.12 -3.26
CA LEU A 38 -13.20 39.51 -4.52
C LEU A 38 -12.10 39.06 -5.51
N GLU A 39 -10.81 39.15 -5.18
CA GLU A 39 -9.73 38.84 -6.14
C GLU A 39 -8.97 37.52 -5.91
N GLY A 40 -9.36 36.69 -4.93
CA GLY A 40 -8.59 35.50 -4.53
C GLY A 40 -9.10 34.12 -4.95
N HIS A 41 -10.34 33.95 -5.41
CA HIS A 41 -10.93 32.61 -5.55
C HIS A 41 -11.70 32.40 -6.86
N ARG A 42 -11.04 31.79 -7.84
CA ARG A 42 -11.72 31.06 -8.93
C ARG A 42 -11.89 29.60 -8.51
N ALA A 43 -12.79 29.35 -7.57
CA ALA A 43 -13.30 28.01 -7.30
C ALA A 43 -14.47 27.73 -8.24
N LEU A 44 -14.30 26.74 -9.12
CA LEU A 44 -15.38 26.17 -9.92
C LEU A 44 -16.33 25.40 -8.99
N TYR A 45 -17.53 25.93 -8.79
CA TYR A 45 -18.61 25.23 -8.11
C TYR A 45 -19.21 24.18 -9.06
N VAL A 46 -18.90 22.90 -8.83
CA VAL A 46 -19.64 21.78 -9.43
C VAL A 46 -20.84 21.48 -8.55
N GLY A 47 -22.04 21.75 -9.07
CA GLY A 47 -23.30 21.50 -8.40
C GLY A 47 -23.55 20.00 -8.19
N VAL A 48 -23.25 19.51 -6.99
CA VAL A 48 -23.66 18.17 -6.56
C VAL A 48 -25.15 18.20 -6.26
N ARG A 49 -25.91 17.39 -7.01
CA ARG A 49 -27.34 17.19 -6.81
C ARG A 49 -27.53 16.35 -5.54
N MET A 50 -27.91 16.97 -4.43
CA MET A 50 -28.25 16.23 -3.21
C MET A 50 -29.49 15.34 -3.44
N PRO A 51 -29.52 14.10 -2.95
CA PRO A 51 -30.71 13.26 -2.98
C PRO A 51 -31.82 13.91 -2.15
N ARG A 52 -32.97 14.19 -2.78
CA ARG A 52 -34.19 14.62 -2.06
C ARG A 52 -34.65 13.48 -1.16
N GLN A 53 -34.79 13.74 0.14
CA GLN A 53 -35.47 12.85 1.08
C GLN A 53 -36.88 12.51 0.54
N SER A 54 -37.10 11.24 0.25
CA SER A 54 -38.41 10.72 -0.16
C SER A 54 -39.28 10.54 1.08
N HIS A 55 -40.35 11.34 1.17
CA HIS A 55 -41.39 11.17 2.16
C HIS A 55 -41.99 9.76 2.10
N ARG A 56 -42.11 9.12 3.27
CA ARG A 56 -42.84 7.86 3.50
C ARG A 56 -44.21 7.90 2.81
N HIS A 57 -44.36 7.12 1.73
CA HIS A 57 -45.69 6.77 1.22
C HIS A 57 -46.17 5.47 1.85
N HIS A 58 -47.33 5.56 2.51
CA HIS A 58 -48.07 4.43 3.05
C HIS A 58 -48.47 3.43 1.95
N ARG A 59 -48.18 2.15 2.17
CA ARG A 59 -48.69 1.03 1.37
C ARG A 59 -50.19 0.83 1.59
N PRO A 60 -51.01 0.63 0.55
CA PRO A 60 -52.25 -0.11 0.66
C PRO A 60 -52.06 -1.59 0.27
N HIS A 61 -52.97 -2.37 0.80
CA HIS A 61 -52.92 -3.81 0.97
C HIS A 61 -53.52 -4.56 -0.24
N GLY A 62 -52.82 -5.62 -0.70
CA GLY A 62 -53.40 -6.90 -1.15
C GLY A 62 -54.11 -6.99 -2.52
N SER A 63 -53.65 -7.95 -3.34
CA SER A 63 -54.53 -8.91 -4.03
C SER A 63 -53.70 -10.03 -4.67
N ARG A 64 -53.95 -11.27 -4.21
CA ARG A 64 -53.46 -12.53 -4.79
C ARG A 64 -54.08 -12.73 -6.17
N HIS A 65 -53.33 -13.19 -7.17
CA HIS A 65 -53.89 -14.11 -8.16
C HIS A 65 -52.89 -15.12 -8.74
N ARG A 66 -53.47 -16.29 -9.00
CA ARG A 66 -52.87 -17.62 -9.16
C ARG A 66 -52.13 -17.85 -10.48
N ARG A 67 -51.02 -18.58 -10.32
CA ARG A 67 -50.39 -19.56 -11.21
C ARG A 67 -51.36 -20.28 -12.17
N ARG A 68 -51.03 -20.31 -13.46
CA ARG A 68 -51.48 -21.36 -14.39
C ARG A 68 -50.39 -21.70 -15.40
N GLU A 69 -49.79 -22.87 -15.23
CA GLU A 69 -49.00 -23.58 -16.24
C GLU A 69 -49.90 -24.04 -17.39
N ARG A 70 -49.39 -23.96 -18.62
CA ARG A 70 -49.74 -24.88 -19.72
C ARG A 70 -48.53 -25.05 -20.64
N ARG A 71 -48.20 -26.32 -20.89
CA ARG A 71 -47.11 -26.81 -21.77
C ARG A 71 -47.59 -26.98 -23.22
N SER A 72 -46.60 -26.87 -24.12
CA SER A 72 -46.36 -27.62 -25.36
C SER A 72 -47.08 -27.22 -26.67
N GLY A 73 -46.27 -27.07 -27.73
CA GLY A 73 -46.69 -27.06 -29.14
C GLY A 73 -45.70 -26.33 -30.06
N SER A 74 -44.90 -27.08 -30.81
CA SER A 74 -43.90 -26.65 -31.78
C SER A 74 -44.49 -26.24 -33.15
N ASN A 75 -43.87 -25.27 -33.84
CA ASN A 75 -43.32 -25.38 -35.22
C ASN A 75 -43.22 -24.03 -35.99
N THR A 76 -41.98 -23.71 -36.37
CA THR A 76 -41.50 -23.13 -37.66
C THR A 76 -41.99 -21.77 -38.20
N SER A 77 -40.98 -20.93 -38.46
CA SER A 77 -40.66 -20.20 -39.71
C SER A 77 -40.76 -18.66 -39.75
N ALA A 78 -39.62 -18.10 -40.18
CA ALA A 78 -39.31 -16.78 -40.77
C ALA A 78 -38.90 -15.63 -39.83
N PRO A 79 -37.75 -14.96 -40.13
CA PRO A 79 -37.15 -13.94 -39.27
C PRO A 79 -37.76 -12.56 -39.54
N SER A 80 -38.21 -11.87 -38.50
CA SER A 80 -38.53 -10.45 -38.59
C SER A 80 -37.27 -9.63 -38.35
N GLU A 81 -36.81 -8.96 -39.41
CA GLU A 81 -35.86 -7.85 -39.40
C GLU A 81 -36.39 -6.70 -38.55
N GLU A 82 -36.12 -6.69 -37.25
CA GLU A 82 -36.23 -5.51 -36.39
C GLU A 82 -35.09 -5.54 -35.36
N ALA A 83 -33.86 -5.49 -35.86
CA ALA A 83 -32.64 -5.36 -35.05
C ALA A 83 -31.84 -4.14 -35.46
N TYR A 84 -32.48 -2.97 -35.53
CA TYR A 84 -31.78 -1.69 -35.52
C TYR A 84 -32.61 -0.68 -34.75
N ARG A 85 -31.95 -0.05 -33.75
CA ARG A 85 -32.37 1.10 -32.92
C ARG A 85 -32.91 0.81 -31.52
N THR A 86 -32.03 0.25 -30.70
CA THR A 86 -31.89 0.69 -29.30
C THR A 86 -30.40 0.75 -29.00
N GLY A 87 -29.81 1.95 -29.05
CA GLY A 87 -28.46 2.15 -28.53
C GLY A 87 -28.50 1.94 -27.03
N SER A 88 -27.88 0.87 -26.54
CA SER A 88 -27.63 0.71 -25.12
C SER A 88 -26.60 1.77 -24.73
N HIS A 89 -26.92 2.60 -23.74
CA HIS A 89 -25.91 3.37 -23.02
C HIS A 89 -25.17 2.37 -22.13
N ASP A 90 -24.20 1.65 -22.69
CA ASP A 90 -23.30 0.82 -21.91
C ASP A 90 -22.46 1.75 -21.02
N THR A 91 -22.31 1.43 -19.73
CA THR A 91 -21.42 2.18 -18.85
C THR A 91 -19.96 1.95 -19.26
N PRO A 92 -19.02 2.88 -18.98
CA PRO A 92 -17.60 2.69 -19.28
C PRO A 92 -17.07 1.34 -18.79
N SER A 93 -17.41 0.96 -17.55
CA SER A 93 -17.04 -0.34 -16.97
C SER A 93 -17.63 -1.55 -17.74
N GLN A 94 -18.85 -1.46 -18.26
CA GLN A 94 -19.46 -2.53 -19.07
C GLN A 94 -18.76 -2.68 -20.43
N ARG A 95 -18.35 -1.57 -21.04
CA ARG A 95 -17.59 -1.60 -22.29
C ARG A 95 -16.19 -2.17 -22.07
N VAL A 96 -15.49 -1.74 -21.01
CA VAL A 96 -14.18 -2.29 -20.61
C VAL A 96 -14.28 -3.79 -20.36
N GLN A 97 -15.31 -4.26 -19.66
CA GLN A 97 -15.55 -5.69 -19.46
C GLN A 97 -15.79 -6.45 -20.77
N SER A 98 -16.50 -5.86 -21.74
CA SER A 98 -16.66 -6.46 -23.07
C SER A 98 -15.32 -6.60 -23.81
N ILE A 99 -14.40 -5.66 -23.64
CA ILE A 99 -13.06 -5.70 -24.25
C ILE A 99 -12.19 -6.76 -23.56
N LEU A 100 -12.26 -6.85 -22.24
CA LEU A 100 -11.48 -7.82 -21.47
C LEU A 100 -11.98 -9.26 -21.68
N GLY A 101 -13.29 -9.45 -21.84
CA GLY A 101 -13.94 -10.75 -22.02
C GLY A 101 -13.84 -11.39 -23.41
N THR A 102 -13.30 -10.71 -24.42
CA THR A 102 -12.95 -11.36 -25.69
C THR A 102 -11.61 -12.08 -25.54
N GLU A 103 -11.65 -13.40 -25.35
CA GLU A 103 -10.49 -14.26 -25.08
C GLU A 103 -9.77 -14.80 -26.33
N GLU A 104 -10.07 -14.32 -27.54
CA GLU A 104 -9.57 -14.93 -28.80
C GLU A 104 -8.42 -14.20 -29.51
N ASP A 105 -7.88 -13.08 -28.98
CA ASP A 105 -6.79 -12.34 -29.63
C ASP A 105 -5.41 -12.80 -29.11
N ALA A 106 -4.94 -13.97 -29.59
CA ALA A 106 -3.65 -14.57 -29.19
C ALA A 106 -2.40 -13.74 -29.59
N GLU A 107 -2.56 -12.73 -30.46
CA GLU A 107 -1.48 -11.80 -30.86
C GLU A 107 -1.34 -10.62 -29.86
N HIS A 108 -2.34 -10.40 -29.01
CA HIS A 108 -2.44 -9.26 -28.08
C HIS A 108 -2.44 -9.70 -26.62
N GLU A 109 -1.64 -10.72 -26.28
CA GLU A 109 -1.40 -11.08 -24.89
C GLU A 109 -0.75 -9.90 -24.13
N ALA A 110 -1.23 -9.66 -22.91
CA ALA A 110 -0.78 -8.55 -22.10
C ALA A 110 0.55 -8.91 -21.39
N HIS A 111 1.57 -8.09 -21.57
CA HIS A 111 2.90 -8.26 -20.98
C HIS A 111 3.19 -7.19 -19.93
N ASP A 112 3.89 -7.53 -18.85
CA ASP A 112 4.35 -6.55 -17.85
C ASP A 112 5.06 -5.35 -18.52
N LEU A 113 4.72 -4.13 -18.11
CA LEU A 113 5.28 -2.92 -18.70
C LEU A 113 6.35 -2.26 -17.85
N PHE A 114 7.46 -1.91 -18.50
CA PHE A 114 8.39 -0.89 -18.05
C PHE A 114 8.07 0.43 -18.73
N THR A 115 7.80 1.49 -17.98
CA THR A 115 7.44 2.79 -18.58
C THR A 115 8.50 3.84 -18.27
N GLU A 116 8.89 4.60 -19.29
CA GLU A 116 9.94 5.62 -19.21
C GLU A 116 9.40 6.97 -19.72
N LEU A 117 9.67 8.05 -18.99
CA LEU A 117 9.27 9.41 -19.32
C LEU A 117 10.50 10.26 -19.68
N ASP A 118 10.56 10.66 -20.95
CA ASP A 118 11.59 11.53 -21.50
C ASP A 118 11.04 12.91 -21.83
N GLU A 119 11.87 13.92 -21.59
CA GLU A 119 11.53 15.30 -21.87
C GLU A 119 12.50 15.98 -22.83
N ILE A 120 11.95 16.81 -23.73
CA ILE A 120 12.73 17.71 -24.59
C ILE A 120 12.24 19.15 -24.51
N CYS A 121 13.16 20.11 -24.58
CA CYS A 121 12.85 21.53 -24.71
C CYS A 121 13.72 22.12 -25.81
N VAL A 122 13.12 22.38 -26.97
CA VAL A 122 13.79 22.98 -28.12
C VAL A 122 13.58 24.49 -28.08
N ARG A 123 14.69 25.23 -28.06
CA ARG A 123 14.69 26.70 -28.14
C ARG A 123 15.66 27.13 -29.22
N ASP A 124 15.27 28.12 -30.01
CA ASP A 124 16.05 28.67 -31.11
C ASP A 124 17.54 28.87 -30.73
N GLY A 125 18.42 28.12 -31.42
CA GLY A 125 19.88 28.23 -31.32
C GLY A 125 20.55 27.42 -30.21
N LYS A 126 19.82 26.60 -29.44
CA LYS A 126 20.41 25.67 -28.45
C LYS A 126 20.24 24.22 -28.91
N ASP A 127 21.32 23.43 -28.79
CA ASP A 127 21.21 21.99 -29.01
C ASP A 127 20.36 21.37 -27.90
N ALA A 128 19.37 20.59 -28.30
CA ALA A 128 18.39 19.96 -27.43
C ALA A 128 18.51 18.44 -27.55
N GLU A 129 18.43 17.77 -26.41
CA GLU A 129 18.49 16.32 -26.27
C GLU A 129 17.31 15.87 -25.41
N TRP A 130 16.81 14.65 -25.66
CA TRP A 130 15.82 14.03 -24.79
C TRP A 130 16.50 13.62 -23.48
N LYS A 131 15.84 13.91 -22.36
CA LYS A 131 16.35 13.62 -21.02
C LYS A 131 15.33 12.79 -20.26
N GLU A 132 15.79 11.66 -19.75
CA GLU A 132 15.03 10.83 -18.83
C GLU A 132 14.73 11.63 -17.55
N THR A 133 13.45 11.67 -17.15
CA THR A 133 12.98 12.41 -15.97
C THR A 133 12.31 11.52 -14.94
N ALA A 134 11.64 10.45 -15.36
CA ALA A 134 10.98 9.51 -14.46
C ALA A 134 10.81 8.14 -15.13
N ARG A 135 10.64 7.10 -14.29
CA ARG A 135 10.35 5.74 -14.76
C ARG A 135 9.41 5.01 -13.81
N TRP A 136 8.68 4.03 -14.35
CA TRP A 136 7.72 3.21 -13.61
C TRP A 136 8.00 1.73 -13.81
N LEU A 137 8.04 1.03 -12.68
CA LEU A 137 7.92 -0.42 -12.59
C LEU A 137 6.99 -0.73 -11.41
N LYS A 138 5.67 -0.63 -11.66
CA LYS A 138 4.58 -0.53 -10.66
C LYS A 138 4.63 0.71 -9.76
N PHE A 139 5.83 1.12 -9.34
CA PHE A 139 6.10 2.32 -8.56
C PHE A 139 6.89 3.33 -9.38
N GLU A 140 6.73 4.60 -9.05
CA GLU A 140 7.38 5.74 -9.70
C GLU A 140 8.74 6.02 -9.05
N GLU A 141 9.75 6.28 -9.88
CA GLU A 141 11.06 6.81 -9.50
C GLU A 141 11.35 8.04 -10.38
N ASP A 142 11.77 9.15 -9.75
CA ASP A 142 12.08 10.41 -10.46
C ASP A 142 13.58 10.67 -10.45
N VAL A 143 14.03 11.42 -11.44
CA VAL A 143 15.39 11.94 -11.53
C VAL A 143 15.50 13.24 -10.70
N GLU A 144 16.24 13.19 -9.60
CA GLU A 144 16.42 14.30 -8.64
C GLU A 144 17.82 14.95 -8.73
N ASP A 145 18.00 16.07 -8.00
CA ASP A 145 19.27 16.76 -7.80
C ASP A 145 19.96 17.21 -9.10
N GLY A 146 19.21 17.82 -10.04
CA GLY A 146 19.76 18.20 -11.36
C GLY A 146 20.11 16.99 -12.24
N GLY A 147 19.59 15.83 -11.87
CA GLY A 147 19.80 14.55 -12.50
C GLY A 147 21.09 13.86 -12.11
N GLU A 148 21.42 13.88 -10.83
CA GLU A 148 22.53 13.10 -10.25
C GLU A 148 22.04 11.80 -9.60
N ARG A 149 20.77 11.71 -9.21
CA ARG A 149 20.26 10.58 -8.41
C ARG A 149 18.81 10.22 -8.74
N TRP A 150 18.48 8.93 -8.66
CA TRP A 150 17.10 8.45 -8.63
C TRP A 150 16.47 8.63 -7.25
N SER A 151 15.22 9.06 -7.19
CA SER A 151 14.43 9.07 -5.95
C SER A 151 14.22 7.65 -5.42
N LYS A 152 13.66 7.53 -4.21
CA LYS A 152 13.19 6.23 -3.72
C LYS A 152 11.88 5.89 -4.42
N PRO A 153 11.59 4.61 -4.74
CA PRO A 153 10.33 4.23 -5.36
C PRO A 153 9.15 4.61 -4.45
N TYR A 154 8.13 5.22 -5.03
CA TYR A 154 6.94 5.67 -4.33
C TYR A 154 5.67 5.41 -5.13
N VAL A 155 4.51 5.46 -4.46
CA VAL A 155 3.21 5.33 -5.14
C VAL A 155 2.90 6.65 -5.84
N ALA A 156 2.73 6.59 -7.17
CA ALA A 156 2.40 7.74 -8.00
C ALA A 156 1.09 8.39 -7.54
N THR A 157 1.12 9.70 -7.35
CA THR A 157 -0.09 10.51 -7.17
C THR A 157 -0.19 11.48 -8.34
N LEU A 158 -1.41 11.63 -8.87
CA LEU A 158 -1.68 12.40 -10.07
C LEU A 158 -2.59 13.59 -9.77
N SER A 159 -2.38 14.68 -10.49
CA SER A 159 -3.35 15.76 -10.49
C SER A 159 -4.59 15.34 -11.29
N LEU A 160 -5.79 15.61 -10.77
CA LEU A 160 -7.02 15.34 -11.53
C LEU A 160 -7.08 16.19 -12.82
N HIS A 161 -6.42 17.35 -12.80
CA HIS A 161 -6.32 18.23 -13.96
C HIS A 161 -5.56 17.57 -15.12
N SER A 162 -4.39 16.99 -14.85
CA SER A 162 -3.56 16.31 -15.85
C SER A 162 -4.24 15.06 -16.42
N LEU A 163 -5.05 14.35 -15.61
CA LEU A 163 -5.87 13.23 -16.11
C LEU A 163 -6.96 13.69 -17.09
N PHE A 164 -7.63 14.82 -16.83
CA PHE A 164 -8.59 15.37 -17.79
C PHE A 164 -7.93 15.91 -19.06
N GLU A 165 -6.74 16.49 -18.94
CA GLU A 165 -5.94 16.91 -20.09
C GLU A 165 -5.48 15.69 -20.91
N LEU A 166 -5.00 14.62 -20.27
CA LEU A 166 -4.69 13.34 -20.92
C LEU A 166 -5.90 12.77 -21.67
N ARG A 167 -7.08 12.79 -21.04
CA ARG A 167 -8.32 12.38 -21.68
C ARG A 167 -8.61 13.23 -22.93
N SER A 168 -8.45 14.54 -22.84
CA SER A 168 -8.60 15.47 -23.98
C SER A 168 -7.58 15.19 -25.09
N CYS A 169 -6.33 14.86 -24.71
CA CYS A 169 -5.26 14.45 -25.61
C CYS A 169 -5.63 13.19 -26.39
N LEU A 170 -6.18 12.15 -25.75
CA LEU A 170 -6.63 10.95 -26.49
C LEU A 170 -7.89 11.17 -27.34
N ILE A 171 -8.76 12.12 -26.97
CA ILE A 171 -9.93 12.47 -27.78
C ILE A 171 -9.51 13.15 -29.08
N ASN A 172 -8.64 14.16 -28.99
CA ASN A 172 -8.28 15.02 -30.11
C ASN A 172 -7.03 14.57 -30.86
N GLY A 173 -6.17 13.78 -30.21
CA GLY A 173 -4.89 13.34 -30.74
C GLY A 173 -4.99 12.19 -31.74
N THR A 174 -3.85 11.91 -32.37
CA THR A 174 -3.68 10.80 -33.29
C THR A 174 -3.58 9.49 -32.51
N VAL A 175 -4.35 8.47 -32.87
CA VAL A 175 -4.29 7.13 -32.27
C VAL A 175 -4.00 6.11 -33.37
N LEU A 176 -2.83 5.47 -33.30
CA LEU A 176 -2.36 4.49 -34.28
C LEU A 176 -2.14 3.15 -33.56
N LEU A 177 -3.10 2.24 -33.71
CA LEU A 177 -3.04 0.91 -33.13
C LEU A 177 -2.50 -0.10 -34.14
N ASP A 178 -1.71 -1.05 -33.66
CA ASP A 178 -1.08 -2.11 -34.46
C ASP A 178 -0.23 -1.59 -35.63
N MET A 179 0.53 -0.53 -35.36
CA MET A 179 1.49 0.04 -36.28
C MET A 179 2.65 -0.93 -36.54
N ARG A 180 2.94 -1.16 -37.83
CA ARG A 180 4.07 -1.97 -38.27
C ARG A 180 5.23 -1.05 -38.62
N ALA A 181 6.12 -0.82 -37.66
CA ALA A 181 7.32 -0.03 -37.85
C ALA A 181 8.50 -0.66 -37.09
N ASP A 182 9.69 -0.64 -37.67
CA ASP A 182 10.90 -1.29 -37.10
C ASP A 182 11.93 -0.32 -36.51
N CYS A 183 11.75 0.98 -36.73
CA CYS A 183 12.65 2.03 -36.27
C CYS A 183 11.89 3.30 -35.89
N ILE A 184 12.52 4.16 -35.08
CA ILE A 184 11.91 5.41 -34.61
C ILE A 184 11.67 6.39 -35.77
N GLU A 185 12.49 6.33 -36.82
CA GLU A 185 12.33 7.08 -38.05
C GLU A 185 11.00 6.78 -38.75
N GLU A 186 10.66 5.49 -38.90
CA GLU A 186 9.41 5.08 -39.54
C GLU A 186 8.20 5.44 -38.67
N ILE A 187 8.29 5.26 -37.35
CA ILE A 187 7.23 5.68 -36.41
C ILE A 187 7.00 7.20 -36.52
N ALA A 188 8.08 8.00 -36.47
CA ALA A 188 7.99 9.45 -36.57
C ALA A 188 7.38 9.88 -37.91
N ASP A 189 7.80 9.28 -39.02
CA ASP A 189 7.26 9.61 -40.35
C ASP A 189 5.77 9.24 -40.45
N MET A 190 5.35 8.06 -39.98
CA MET A 190 3.93 7.65 -39.98
C MET A 190 3.04 8.53 -39.09
N VAL A 191 3.53 8.93 -37.91
CA VAL A 191 2.80 9.84 -37.02
C VAL A 191 2.64 11.22 -37.67
N LEU A 192 3.69 11.73 -38.31
CA LEU A 192 3.67 13.02 -38.99
C LEU A 192 2.80 13.01 -40.26
N ASP A 193 2.78 11.91 -41.02
CA ASP A 193 1.91 11.74 -42.20
C ASP A 193 0.43 11.83 -41.82
N GLN A 194 0.06 11.24 -40.69
CA GLN A 194 -1.32 11.29 -40.21
C GLN A 194 -1.72 12.69 -39.71
N GLN A 195 -0.76 13.45 -39.14
CA GLN A 195 -0.93 14.84 -38.71
C GLN A 195 -0.98 15.82 -39.91
N GLU A 196 -0.32 15.49 -41.01
CA GLU A 196 -0.40 16.25 -42.27
C GLU A 196 -1.77 16.04 -42.93
N ALA A 197 -2.28 14.80 -42.90
CA ALA A 197 -3.62 14.49 -43.39
C ALA A 197 -4.74 15.21 -42.60
N SER A 198 -4.52 15.56 -41.34
CA SER A 198 -5.43 16.40 -40.54
C SER A 198 -5.26 17.91 -40.78
N HIS A 199 -4.34 18.33 -41.65
CA HIS A 199 -3.96 19.73 -41.90
C HIS A 199 -3.51 20.49 -40.63
N GLU A 200 -2.89 19.79 -39.68
CA GLU A 200 -2.49 20.38 -38.39
C GLU A 200 -1.06 20.96 -38.41
N LEU A 201 -0.23 20.60 -39.40
CA LEU A 201 1.19 20.98 -39.47
C LEU A 201 1.59 21.57 -40.82
N ASP A 202 2.38 22.64 -40.78
CA ASP A 202 3.07 23.20 -41.94
C ASP A 202 4.32 22.35 -42.29
N ASP A 203 4.68 22.26 -43.58
CA ASP A 203 5.85 21.51 -44.08
C ASP A 203 7.16 21.85 -43.34
N SER A 204 7.35 23.13 -43.00
CA SER A 204 8.51 23.61 -42.24
C SER A 204 8.52 23.13 -40.79
N ALA A 205 7.35 23.10 -40.15
CA ALA A 205 7.19 22.60 -38.79
C ALA A 205 7.42 21.07 -38.76
N ARG A 206 6.88 20.34 -39.75
CA ARG A 206 7.07 18.89 -39.87
C ARG A 206 8.54 18.48 -39.83
N VAL A 207 9.39 19.14 -40.62
CA VAL A 207 10.83 18.83 -40.66
C VAL A 207 11.48 19.02 -39.28
N LYS A 208 11.12 20.10 -38.56
CA LYS A 208 11.68 20.37 -37.24
C LYS A 208 11.14 19.42 -36.16
N VAL A 209 9.87 19.03 -36.22
CA VAL A 209 9.29 18.03 -35.30
C VAL A 209 9.96 16.67 -35.54
N ARG A 210 10.15 16.28 -36.80
CA ARG A 210 10.89 15.07 -37.17
C ARG A 210 12.31 15.10 -36.62
N GLU A 211 13.03 16.22 -36.77
CA GLU A 211 14.36 16.38 -36.20
C GLU A 211 14.35 16.23 -34.67
N ALA A 212 13.35 16.80 -34.00
CA ALA A 212 13.20 16.70 -32.53
C ALA A 212 12.95 15.26 -32.07
N LEU A 213 12.08 14.50 -32.74
CA LEU A 213 11.79 13.10 -32.42
C LEU A 213 13.02 12.19 -32.61
N LEU A 214 13.93 12.54 -33.51
CA LEU A 214 15.15 11.78 -33.80
C LEU A 214 16.38 12.27 -33.00
N LYS A 215 16.21 13.24 -32.09
CA LYS A 215 17.29 13.63 -31.18
C LYS A 215 17.69 12.47 -30.27
N ARG A 216 18.93 12.48 -29.81
CA ARG A 216 19.45 11.44 -28.92
C ARG A 216 18.75 11.48 -27.55
N HIS A 217 18.43 10.30 -27.03
CA HIS A 217 17.95 10.09 -25.66
C HIS A 217 19.11 9.90 -24.70
N LYS A 218 19.09 10.68 -23.63
CA LYS A 218 20.13 10.70 -22.60
C LYS A 218 19.58 10.14 -21.30
N HIS A 219 20.08 8.95 -21.00
CA HIS A 219 19.71 8.13 -19.85
C HIS A 219 20.55 8.44 -18.62
N GLN A 220 19.97 8.22 -17.42
CA GLN A 220 20.65 8.52 -16.16
C GLN A 220 21.96 7.73 -15.99
N ASN A 221 22.02 6.51 -16.53
CA ASN A 221 23.20 5.62 -16.46
C ASN A 221 24.43 6.19 -17.20
N GLU A 222 24.26 7.11 -18.16
CA GLU A 222 25.37 7.72 -18.88
C GLU A 222 26.13 8.77 -18.05
N LYS A 223 25.50 9.41 -17.05
CA LYS A 223 26.12 10.46 -16.22
C LYS A 223 27.09 9.92 -15.15
N LYS A 224 26.86 8.71 -14.61
CA LYS A 224 27.72 8.10 -13.57
C LYS A 224 29.19 7.94 -13.98
N LYS A 225 29.53 8.04 -15.27
CA LYS A 225 30.91 7.92 -15.77
C LYS A 225 31.77 9.19 -15.63
N ASN A 226 31.17 10.36 -15.37
CA ASN A 226 31.91 11.64 -15.39
C ASN A 226 32.32 12.18 -14.01
N LEU A 227 31.99 11.50 -12.91
CA LEU A 227 32.50 11.84 -11.58
C LEU A 227 33.10 10.60 -10.91
N ILE A 228 34.43 10.50 -10.92
CA ILE A 228 35.17 9.75 -9.90
C ILE A 228 35.67 10.78 -8.89
N PRO A 229 35.06 10.95 -7.70
CA PRO A 229 35.74 11.59 -6.59
C PRO A 229 36.60 10.53 -5.90
N MET A 230 37.90 10.67 -6.10
CA MET A 230 38.94 9.99 -5.33
C MET A 230 38.81 10.41 -3.85
N VAL A 231 38.93 9.42 -2.95
CA VAL A 231 39.09 9.53 -1.48
C VAL A 231 37.80 9.72 -0.65
N ARG A 232 37.33 8.61 -0.04
CA ARG A 232 37.09 8.47 1.42
C ARG A 232 36.59 7.06 1.77
N SER A 233 37.52 6.18 2.12
CA SER A 233 37.28 5.01 2.98
C SER A 233 38.53 4.77 3.82
N ILE A 234 38.72 5.63 4.83
CA ILE A 234 39.57 5.32 5.98
C ILE A 234 38.69 5.57 7.19
N THR A 235 38.01 4.54 7.64
CA THR A 235 37.79 4.24 9.07
C THR A 235 37.26 2.82 9.17
N GLU A 236 37.87 2.08 10.08
CA GLU A 236 37.32 0.91 10.76
C GLU A 236 37.46 -0.47 10.10
N GLY A 237 38.68 -1.00 10.22
CA GLY A 237 38.95 -2.44 10.27
C GLY A 237 40.20 -2.73 11.07
N ALA A 238 40.12 -2.80 12.40
CA ALA A 238 41.17 -3.40 13.22
C ALA A 238 40.67 -3.86 14.60
N ARG A 239 40.33 -5.14 14.73
CA ARG A 239 40.76 -6.01 15.83
C ARG A 239 40.35 -7.46 15.57
N LYS A 240 41.31 -8.27 15.09
CA LYS A 240 41.86 -9.46 15.78
C LYS A 240 42.87 -10.19 14.87
N GLN A 241 44.14 -10.14 15.28
CA GLN A 241 45.17 -11.16 14.98
C GLN A 241 44.79 -12.45 15.77
N SER A 242 45.14 -13.68 15.38
CA SER A 242 46.47 -14.19 15.02
C SER A 242 46.39 -15.65 14.51
N GLU A 243 47.23 -15.97 13.52
CA GLU A 243 47.76 -17.30 13.14
C GLU A 243 48.82 -17.80 14.16
N PRO A 244 49.57 -18.94 14.02
CA PRO A 244 49.67 -19.94 12.91
C PRO A 244 49.73 -21.43 13.38
N VAL A 245 49.86 -22.40 12.43
CA VAL A 245 50.93 -23.44 12.38
C VAL A 245 50.72 -24.46 11.23
N LEU A 246 51.69 -24.44 10.31
CA LEU A 246 52.37 -25.47 9.48
C LEU A 246 51.66 -26.65 8.76
N ALA A 247 51.84 -26.60 7.43
CA ALA A 247 52.59 -27.52 6.54
C ALA A 247 51.92 -28.76 5.90
N GLY A 248 51.97 -28.78 4.56
CA GLY A 248 51.93 -29.99 3.73
C GLY A 248 51.49 -29.77 2.27
N ASN A 249 52.42 -29.34 1.40
CA ASN A 249 52.71 -29.74 -0.01
C ASN A 249 51.58 -30.33 -0.91
N THR A 250 51.45 -30.10 -2.22
CA THR A 250 52.30 -29.55 -3.29
C THR A 250 51.47 -29.40 -4.58
N ALA A 251 51.62 -28.26 -5.26
CA ALA A 251 51.73 -27.99 -6.70
C ALA A 251 50.85 -28.67 -7.80
N LEU A 252 50.35 -27.79 -8.69
CA LEU A 252 50.23 -27.82 -10.18
C LEU A 252 48.81 -27.32 -10.59
N LEU A 253 48.53 -26.37 -11.49
CA LEU A 253 49.27 -25.50 -12.43
C LEU A 253 48.33 -24.33 -12.81
N GLN A 254 48.86 -23.11 -12.89
CA GLN A 254 48.48 -22.06 -13.85
C GLN A 254 49.80 -21.59 -14.49
N PRO A 255 49.80 -21.01 -15.70
CA PRO A 255 49.99 -19.55 -15.70
C PRO A 255 49.36 -18.77 -16.87
N ASN A 256 48.80 -17.63 -16.49
CA ASN A 256 49.05 -16.24 -16.92
C ASN A 256 49.05 -15.79 -18.40
N ALA A 257 48.32 -14.67 -18.53
CA ALA A 257 48.39 -13.55 -19.46
C ALA A 257 49.77 -13.14 -20.01
N LEU A 258 49.77 -12.59 -21.24
CA LEU A 258 50.26 -11.26 -21.65
C LEU A 258 50.53 -11.25 -23.17
N ASN A 259 49.90 -10.33 -23.91
CA ASN A 259 50.56 -9.47 -24.90
C ASN A 259 49.56 -8.51 -25.55
N ALA A 260 49.89 -7.22 -25.47
CA ALA A 260 49.28 -6.16 -26.25
C ALA A 260 50.10 -5.87 -27.51
N GLU A 261 49.39 -5.35 -28.52
CA GLU A 261 49.81 -4.39 -29.55
C GLU A 261 49.80 -4.79 -31.05
N HIS A 262 48.83 -4.16 -31.73
CA HIS A 262 48.87 -3.52 -33.07
C HIS A 262 48.88 -4.36 -34.36
N LYS A 263 47.74 -4.35 -35.09
CA LYS A 263 47.58 -3.68 -36.41
C LYS A 263 46.17 -3.82 -37.04
N ASN A 264 45.57 -2.65 -37.30
CA ASN A 264 44.68 -2.21 -38.41
C ASN A 264 43.81 -3.19 -39.21
N GLY A 265 42.51 -2.88 -39.28
CA GLY A 265 41.76 -2.85 -40.56
C GLY A 265 40.34 -3.45 -40.59
N SER A 266 39.35 -2.57 -40.76
CA SER A 266 38.03 -2.74 -41.43
C SER A 266 36.81 -3.35 -40.70
N ALA A 267 35.69 -2.62 -40.89
CA ALA A 267 34.26 -2.89 -40.66
C ALA A 267 33.71 -2.87 -39.19
N PRO A 268 32.75 -1.98 -38.87
CA PRO A 268 31.96 -2.07 -37.64
C PRO A 268 30.74 -2.95 -37.90
N ASP A 269 30.78 -4.21 -37.47
CA ASP A 269 29.53 -4.96 -37.26
C ASP A 269 28.84 -4.43 -36.00
N ALA A 270 27.61 -3.97 -36.19
CA ALA A 270 26.73 -3.45 -35.16
C ALA A 270 26.26 -4.58 -34.23
N HIS A 271 27.11 -4.98 -33.29
CA HIS A 271 26.67 -5.67 -32.08
C HIS A 271 26.46 -4.63 -30.97
N PRO A 272 25.26 -4.52 -30.37
CA PRO A 272 25.06 -3.60 -29.26
C PRO A 272 25.94 -4.05 -28.09
N ASP A 273 26.78 -3.13 -27.64
CA ASP A 273 27.72 -3.32 -26.55
C ASP A 273 26.94 -3.45 -25.22
N LEU A 274 26.49 -4.67 -24.92
CA LEU A 274 25.72 -5.08 -23.73
C LEU A 274 26.43 -4.80 -22.39
N SER A 275 27.66 -4.30 -22.42
CA SER A 275 28.48 -3.99 -21.23
C SER A 275 28.04 -2.70 -20.48
N LYS A 276 27.01 -1.99 -20.97
CA LYS A 276 26.64 -0.63 -20.54
C LYS A 276 25.42 -0.52 -19.61
N VAL A 277 24.73 -1.62 -19.30
CA VAL A 277 23.46 -1.60 -18.55
C VAL A 277 23.69 -1.78 -17.04
N ASP A 278 23.00 -0.99 -16.20
CA ASP A 278 23.03 -1.15 -14.73
C ASP A 278 22.35 -2.48 -14.33
N MET A 279 23.16 -3.53 -14.20
CA MET A 279 22.73 -4.94 -14.01
C MET A 279 21.86 -5.17 -12.76
N HIS A 280 21.83 -4.22 -11.81
CA HIS A 280 21.03 -4.35 -10.60
C HIS A 280 19.55 -4.00 -10.83
N PHE A 281 19.25 -3.04 -11.71
CA PHE A 281 17.88 -2.67 -12.04
C PHE A 281 17.25 -3.67 -13.01
N MET A 282 18.02 -4.14 -13.99
CA MET A 282 17.62 -5.21 -14.92
C MET A 282 17.05 -6.46 -14.26
N LYS A 283 17.58 -6.84 -13.09
CA LYS A 283 17.10 -8.02 -12.34
C LYS A 283 15.70 -7.86 -11.76
N LYS A 284 15.18 -6.63 -11.68
CA LYS A 284 13.83 -6.35 -11.15
C LYS A 284 12.76 -6.46 -12.23
N ILE A 285 13.14 -6.43 -13.50
CA ILE A 285 12.22 -6.42 -14.62
C ILE A 285 11.79 -7.86 -14.92
N PRO A 286 10.48 -8.14 -15.04
CA PRO A 286 9.97 -9.47 -15.38
C PRO A 286 10.50 -9.99 -16.73
N GLU A 287 10.66 -11.30 -16.85
CA GLU A 287 11.01 -11.94 -18.11
C GLU A 287 9.86 -11.78 -19.11
N GLY A 288 10.14 -11.25 -20.30
CA GLY A 288 9.11 -10.98 -21.31
C GLY A 288 8.35 -9.68 -21.12
N ALA A 289 8.84 -8.77 -20.28
CA ALA A 289 8.31 -7.41 -20.19
C ALA A 289 8.51 -6.63 -21.51
N GLU A 290 7.59 -5.71 -21.78
CA GLU A 290 7.64 -4.76 -22.89
C GLU A 290 7.78 -3.32 -22.36
N ALA A 291 8.19 -2.38 -23.21
CA ALA A 291 8.40 -0.99 -22.83
C ALA A 291 7.29 -0.07 -23.35
N SER A 292 6.94 0.93 -22.54
CA SER A 292 6.08 2.05 -22.91
C SER A 292 6.90 3.35 -22.81
N ASN A 293 7.11 4.02 -23.94
CA ASN A 293 7.88 5.27 -23.99
C ASN A 293 6.96 6.48 -24.01
N VAL A 294 7.10 7.36 -23.02
CA VAL A 294 6.33 8.60 -22.89
C VAL A 294 7.25 9.76 -23.21
N LEU A 295 7.03 10.41 -24.35
CA LEU A 295 7.87 11.46 -24.91
C LEU A 295 7.11 12.78 -24.86
N VAL A 296 7.48 13.67 -23.93
CA VAL A 296 6.83 14.97 -23.77
C VAL A 296 7.78 16.14 -23.99
N GLY A 297 7.32 17.27 -24.53
CA GLY A 297 8.24 18.38 -24.74
C GLY A 297 7.67 19.69 -25.25
N GLU A 298 8.51 20.72 -25.13
CA GLU A 298 8.26 22.05 -25.66
C GLU A 298 9.05 22.29 -26.95
N LEU A 299 8.35 22.71 -27.99
CA LEU A 299 8.90 23.17 -29.26
C LEU A 299 8.42 24.60 -29.50
N ASP A 300 9.37 25.54 -29.56
CA ASP A 300 9.09 26.97 -29.64
C ASP A 300 8.35 27.42 -30.90
N PHE A 301 8.51 26.69 -32.00
CA PHE A 301 7.87 26.96 -33.30
C PHE A 301 6.47 26.33 -33.45
N LEU A 302 6.00 25.52 -32.49
CA LEU A 302 4.65 24.96 -32.55
C LEU A 302 3.62 25.96 -32.01
N GLU A 303 2.52 26.15 -32.74
CA GLU A 303 1.38 26.96 -32.26
C GLU A 303 0.35 26.11 -31.49
N ARG A 304 0.26 24.82 -31.79
CA ARG A 304 -0.69 23.86 -31.22
C ARG A 304 0.04 22.61 -30.73
N PRO A 305 -0.48 21.93 -29.69
CA PRO A 305 0.09 20.67 -29.24
C PRO A 305 -0.21 19.55 -30.24
N ILE A 306 0.81 18.74 -30.51
CA ILE A 306 0.76 17.48 -31.24
C ILE A 306 0.66 16.36 -30.22
N VAL A 307 -0.30 15.48 -30.41
CA VAL A 307 -0.52 14.31 -29.56
C VAL A 307 -0.60 13.07 -30.41
N ALA A 308 0.17 12.04 -30.08
CA ALA A 308 0.05 10.72 -30.68
C ALA A 308 0.12 9.61 -29.63
N PHE A 309 -0.77 8.64 -29.74
CA PHE A 309 -0.70 7.36 -29.04
C PHE A 309 -0.49 6.26 -30.07
N VAL A 310 0.57 5.47 -29.88
CA VAL A 310 0.98 4.42 -30.81
C VAL A 310 1.08 3.09 -30.07
N ARG A 311 0.49 2.04 -30.64
CA ARG A 311 0.75 0.65 -30.27
C ARG A 311 1.42 -0.06 -31.44
N LEU A 312 2.62 -0.59 -31.24
CA LEU A 312 3.37 -1.32 -32.25
C LEU A 312 2.91 -2.79 -32.35
N SER A 313 2.96 -3.34 -33.56
CA SER A 313 2.84 -4.78 -33.81
C SER A 313 3.85 -5.19 -34.89
N PRO A 314 4.87 -6.01 -34.58
CA PRO A 314 5.24 -6.56 -33.27
C PRO A 314 5.88 -5.51 -32.33
N ALA A 315 6.16 -5.86 -31.08
CA ALA A 315 7.03 -5.04 -30.22
C ALA A 315 8.46 -5.02 -30.75
N VAL A 316 9.13 -3.86 -30.72
CA VAL A 316 10.42 -3.65 -31.39
C VAL A 316 11.43 -3.05 -30.43
N LEU A 317 12.65 -3.58 -30.44
CA LEU A 317 13.77 -3.03 -29.69
C LEU A 317 14.32 -1.77 -30.38
N LEU A 318 13.81 -0.61 -30.00
CA LEU A 318 14.26 0.69 -30.51
C LEU A 318 15.60 1.07 -29.87
N THR A 319 16.69 0.93 -30.63
CA THR A 319 18.05 1.08 -30.11
C THR A 319 18.32 2.49 -29.59
N GLY A 320 18.59 2.61 -28.29
CA GLY A 320 18.94 3.87 -27.66
C GLY A 320 17.75 4.73 -27.23
N LEU A 321 16.52 4.29 -27.49
CA LEU A 321 15.31 4.99 -27.03
C LEU A 321 15.08 4.78 -25.53
N THR A 322 15.11 3.54 -25.07
CA THR A 322 14.93 3.17 -23.66
C THR A 322 16.27 3.04 -22.92
N GLU A 323 16.30 3.33 -21.61
CA GLU A 323 17.50 3.14 -20.79
C GLU A 323 17.92 1.66 -20.68
N VAL A 324 16.95 0.76 -20.83
CA VAL A 324 17.10 -0.69 -20.74
C VAL A 324 16.72 -1.34 -22.08
N PRO A 325 17.44 -2.38 -22.56
CA PRO A 325 17.14 -3.03 -23.84
C PRO A 325 15.89 -3.93 -23.76
N ILE A 326 14.71 -3.30 -23.70
CA ILE A 326 13.38 -3.92 -23.68
C ILE A 326 12.65 -3.51 -24.97
N PRO A 327 11.93 -4.42 -25.63
CA PRO A 327 11.17 -4.08 -26.83
C PRO A 327 10.03 -3.11 -26.50
N THR A 328 9.98 -1.98 -27.20
CA THR A 328 8.91 -0.99 -27.09
C THR A 328 7.65 -1.52 -27.75
N ARG A 329 6.53 -1.44 -27.02
CA ARG A 329 5.18 -1.73 -27.51
C ARG A 329 4.33 -0.48 -27.65
N PHE A 330 4.42 0.43 -26.70
CA PHE A 330 3.61 1.65 -26.67
C PHE A 330 4.49 2.88 -26.76
N LEU A 331 4.03 3.89 -27.50
CA LEU A 331 4.62 5.23 -27.49
C LEU A 331 3.52 6.26 -27.29
N PHE A 332 3.75 7.20 -26.39
CA PHE A 332 2.94 8.39 -26.22
C PHE A 332 3.79 9.62 -26.52
N ILE A 333 3.36 10.44 -27.46
CA ILE A 333 4.09 11.65 -27.88
C ILE A 333 3.20 12.86 -27.60
N LEU A 334 3.72 13.81 -26.83
CA LEU A 334 3.07 15.10 -26.55
C LEU A 334 4.08 16.23 -26.74
N LEU A 335 3.98 16.95 -27.87
CA LEU A 335 4.86 18.06 -28.19
C LEU A 335 4.02 19.32 -28.35
N GLY A 336 4.40 20.45 -27.77
CA GLY A 336 3.61 21.66 -27.91
C GLY A 336 4.36 22.97 -27.71
N PRO A 337 3.65 24.11 -27.74
CA PRO A 337 4.25 25.44 -27.58
C PRO A 337 4.95 25.61 -26.22
N ASN A 338 5.88 26.55 -26.18
CA ASN A 338 6.56 26.99 -24.96
C ASN A 338 5.60 27.54 -23.89
N GLY A 339 5.98 27.38 -22.62
CA GLY A 339 5.28 27.92 -21.46
C GLY A 339 4.35 26.90 -20.78
N LYS A 340 4.38 25.64 -21.21
CA LYS A 340 3.54 24.54 -20.72
C LYS A 340 4.33 23.31 -20.29
N ALA A 341 5.65 23.39 -20.14
CA ALA A 341 6.52 22.27 -19.77
C ALA A 341 5.99 21.47 -18.57
N GLN A 342 5.61 22.16 -17.49
CA GLN A 342 5.08 21.52 -16.28
C GLN A 342 3.73 20.83 -16.51
N GLN A 343 2.88 21.36 -17.40
CA GLN A 343 1.63 20.69 -17.78
C GLN A 343 1.91 19.42 -18.58
N TYR A 344 2.84 19.49 -19.53
CA TYR A 344 3.23 18.33 -20.33
C TYR A 344 3.91 17.25 -19.49
N HIS A 345 4.74 17.64 -18.51
CA HIS A 345 5.31 16.75 -17.51
C HIS A 345 4.21 15.99 -16.76
N GLU A 346 3.23 16.70 -16.19
CA GLU A 346 2.15 16.07 -15.42
C GLU A 346 1.22 15.21 -16.30
N ILE A 347 0.97 15.59 -17.56
CA ILE A 347 0.23 14.74 -18.52
C ILE A 347 1.04 13.48 -18.83
N GLY A 348 2.35 13.60 -19.05
CA GLY A 348 3.26 12.48 -19.25
C GLY A 348 3.27 11.52 -18.07
N ARG A 349 3.42 12.04 -16.84
CA ARG A 349 3.30 11.27 -15.59
C ARG A 349 1.95 10.58 -15.46
N SER A 350 0.87 11.26 -15.85
CA SER A 350 -0.48 10.68 -15.82
C SER A 350 -0.61 9.52 -16.79
N MET A 351 -0.06 9.65 -18.00
CA MET A 351 -0.04 8.58 -18.98
C MET A 351 0.82 7.40 -18.53
N ALA A 352 2.00 7.68 -17.98
CA ALA A 352 2.88 6.63 -17.50
C ALA A 352 2.26 5.86 -16.32
N THR A 353 1.62 6.59 -15.41
CA THR A 353 0.96 5.99 -14.25
C THR A 353 -0.28 5.18 -14.63
N ILE A 354 -1.12 5.66 -15.55
CA ILE A 354 -2.31 4.90 -15.96
C ILE A 354 -1.91 3.59 -16.68
N MET A 355 -0.77 3.55 -17.38
CA MET A 355 -0.24 2.32 -17.98
C MET A 355 0.24 1.28 -16.95
N THR A 356 0.41 1.68 -15.67
CA THR A 356 0.70 0.75 -14.57
C THR A 356 -0.55 0.12 -13.94
N ASP A 357 -1.76 0.65 -14.23
CA ASP A 357 -3.01 0.04 -13.77
C ASP A 357 -3.31 -1.21 -14.60
N GLU A 358 -3.59 -2.34 -13.94
CA GLU A 358 -3.76 -3.63 -14.60
C GLU A 358 -4.93 -3.65 -15.59
N ILE A 359 -5.98 -2.86 -15.36
CA ILE A 359 -7.17 -2.85 -16.21
C ILE A 359 -6.91 -2.01 -17.44
N PHE A 360 -6.44 -0.77 -17.25
CA PHE A 360 -6.14 0.11 -18.36
C PHE A 360 -5.05 -0.46 -19.25
N HIS A 361 -4.03 -1.08 -18.65
CA HIS A 361 -3.01 -1.87 -19.32
C HIS A 361 -3.62 -2.92 -20.26
N ASP A 362 -4.50 -3.79 -19.73
CA ASP A 362 -5.13 -4.85 -20.52
C ASP A 362 -6.01 -4.26 -21.64
N VAL A 363 -6.70 -3.14 -21.36
CA VAL A 363 -7.44 -2.39 -22.40
C VAL A 363 -6.51 -1.85 -23.47
N ALA A 364 -5.34 -1.32 -23.13
CA ALA A 364 -4.38 -0.78 -24.09
C ALA A 364 -3.85 -1.86 -25.05
N TYR A 365 -3.64 -3.10 -24.57
CA TYR A 365 -3.29 -4.23 -25.43
C TYR A 365 -4.44 -4.67 -26.34
N LYS A 366 -5.67 -4.70 -25.83
CA LYS A 366 -6.83 -5.23 -26.56
C LYS A 366 -7.65 -4.20 -27.35
N ALA A 367 -7.38 -2.90 -27.17
CA ALA A 367 -8.14 -1.83 -27.80
C ALA A 367 -8.11 -1.97 -29.33
N LYS A 368 -9.27 -1.80 -29.98
CA LYS A 368 -9.37 -1.81 -31.44
C LYS A 368 -9.58 -0.41 -32.00
N ASP A 369 -10.21 0.46 -31.19
CA ASP A 369 -10.48 1.84 -31.54
C ASP A 369 -10.11 2.81 -30.41
N ARG A 370 -9.96 4.10 -30.73
CA ARG A 370 -9.77 5.18 -29.76
C ARG A 370 -10.82 5.19 -28.64
N ASN A 371 -12.07 4.81 -28.95
CA ASN A 371 -13.15 4.80 -27.97
C ASN A 371 -12.95 3.79 -26.84
N ASP A 372 -12.17 2.73 -27.09
CA ASP A 372 -11.85 1.70 -26.09
C ASP A 372 -10.87 2.24 -25.06
N LEU A 373 -9.83 2.95 -25.52
CA LEU A 373 -8.89 3.65 -24.65
C LEU A 373 -9.60 4.72 -23.80
N LEU A 374 -10.52 5.48 -24.39
CA LEU A 374 -11.31 6.46 -23.65
C LEU A 374 -12.21 5.81 -22.59
N ALA A 375 -12.81 4.67 -22.90
CA ALA A 375 -13.58 3.91 -21.91
C ALA A 375 -12.71 3.37 -20.77
N GLY A 376 -11.46 2.99 -21.08
CA GLY A 376 -10.46 2.63 -20.07
C GLY A 376 -10.12 3.81 -19.14
N ILE A 377 -9.90 5.01 -19.68
CA ILE A 377 -9.67 6.21 -18.86
C ILE A 377 -10.89 6.52 -17.99
N ASP A 378 -12.09 6.47 -18.56
CA ASP A 378 -13.32 6.78 -17.84
C ASP A 378 -13.58 5.74 -16.71
N GLU A 379 -13.26 4.46 -16.92
CA GLU A 379 -13.32 3.42 -15.87
C GLU A 379 -12.29 3.68 -14.76
N PHE A 380 -11.05 4.03 -15.13
CA PHE A 380 -10.03 4.41 -14.17
C PHE A 380 -10.48 5.61 -13.31
N LEU A 381 -11.00 6.66 -13.94
CA LEU A 381 -11.49 7.87 -13.28
C LEU A 381 -12.66 7.62 -12.32
N ASP A 382 -13.52 6.63 -12.61
CA ASP A 382 -14.65 6.27 -11.73
C ASP A 382 -14.18 5.55 -10.44
N GLN A 383 -12.98 4.95 -10.44
CA GLN A 383 -12.44 4.17 -9.32
C GLN A 383 -11.40 4.93 -8.48
N VAL A 384 -10.84 6.04 -8.96
CA VAL A 384 -9.82 6.79 -8.22
C VAL A 384 -10.40 7.50 -7.00
N THR A 385 -9.67 7.44 -5.88
CA THR A 385 -9.97 8.23 -4.69
C THR A 385 -9.30 9.61 -4.80
N VAL A 386 -10.09 10.67 -4.69
CA VAL A 386 -9.58 12.05 -4.74
C VAL A 386 -9.31 12.57 -3.32
N LEU A 387 -8.10 13.08 -3.11
CA LEU A 387 -7.72 13.75 -1.87
C LEU A 387 -8.03 15.26 -2.00
N PRO A 388 -8.82 15.86 -1.09
CA PRO A 388 -9.17 17.26 -1.17
C PRO A 388 -7.97 18.18 -0.88
N PRO A 389 -7.94 19.39 -1.49
CA PRO A 389 -6.89 20.37 -1.23
C PRO A 389 -6.96 20.86 0.22
N GLY A 390 -5.81 20.94 0.90
CA GLY A 390 -5.68 21.48 2.26
C GLY A 390 -5.42 20.45 3.37
N GLU A 391 -5.74 19.17 3.14
CA GLU A 391 -5.45 18.07 4.07
C GLU A 391 -4.23 17.24 3.65
N TRP A 392 -3.84 17.33 2.39
CA TRP A 392 -2.73 16.58 1.80
C TRP A 392 -1.69 17.52 1.17
N ASP A 393 -0.41 17.24 1.40
CA ASP A 393 0.70 17.91 0.75
C ASP A 393 1.19 17.06 -0.45
N PRO A 394 1.07 17.55 -1.70
CA PRO A 394 1.50 16.83 -2.91
C PRO A 394 2.98 16.46 -2.94
N SER A 395 3.82 17.10 -2.12
CA SER A 395 5.25 16.76 -2.03
C SER A 395 5.54 15.54 -1.15
N ILE A 396 4.55 15.08 -0.36
CA ILE A 396 4.70 13.89 0.49
C ILE A 396 4.57 12.64 -0.38
N ARG A 397 5.66 11.89 -0.48
CA ARG A 397 5.71 10.61 -1.17
C ARG A 397 5.12 9.49 -0.31
N ILE A 398 4.19 8.74 -0.89
CA ILE A 398 3.58 7.57 -0.26
C ILE A 398 4.50 6.37 -0.45
N GLU A 399 4.91 5.74 0.65
CA GLU A 399 5.75 4.54 0.58
C GLU A 399 4.97 3.36 -0.01
N PRO A 400 5.61 2.52 -0.85
CA PRO A 400 4.99 1.34 -1.42
C PRO A 400 4.42 0.38 -0.35
N PRO A 401 3.18 -0.13 -0.50
CA PRO A 401 2.63 -1.11 0.41
C PRO A 401 3.39 -2.45 0.30
N LYS A 402 3.47 -3.19 1.40
CA LYS A 402 4.14 -4.51 1.41
C LYS A 402 3.45 -5.54 0.50
N ASN A 403 2.13 -5.44 0.36
CA ASN A 403 1.31 -6.25 -0.53
C ASN A 403 0.32 -5.33 -1.26
N VAL A 404 0.24 -5.43 -2.58
CA VAL A 404 -0.73 -4.69 -3.39
C VAL A 404 -2.06 -5.47 -3.37
N PRO A 405 -3.21 -4.83 -3.04
CA PRO A 405 -4.51 -5.48 -3.09
C PRO A 405 -4.83 -5.99 -4.51
N SER A 406 -5.42 -7.19 -4.60
CA SER A 406 -5.82 -7.79 -5.89
C SER A 406 -6.94 -6.98 -6.56
N GLN A 407 -6.75 -6.61 -7.82
CA GLN A 407 -7.76 -5.88 -8.62
C GLN A 407 -8.77 -6.81 -9.31
N GLU A 408 -8.73 -8.12 -9.04
CA GLU A 408 -9.59 -9.15 -9.65
C GLU A 408 -11.09 -8.83 -9.56
N LYS A 409 -11.53 -8.16 -8.48
CA LYS A 409 -12.93 -7.72 -8.33
C LYS A 409 -13.37 -6.75 -9.42
N ARG A 410 -12.45 -5.92 -9.94
CA ARG A 410 -12.71 -4.99 -11.05
C ARG A 410 -12.79 -5.71 -12.40
N LYS A 411 -12.16 -6.89 -12.54
CA LYS A 411 -12.22 -7.76 -13.73
C LYS A 411 -13.49 -8.62 -13.80
N MET A 412 -14.24 -8.76 -12.71
CA MET A 412 -15.47 -9.59 -12.65
C MET A 412 -16.74 -8.81 -13.01
N PRO A 413 -17.74 -9.44 -13.67
CA PRO A 413 -19.00 -8.77 -14.02
C PRO A 413 -19.81 -8.41 -12.78
N ALA A 414 -20.30 -7.16 -12.72
CA ALA A 414 -21.36 -6.79 -11.80
C ALA A 414 -22.64 -7.52 -12.22
N VAL A 415 -23.05 -8.53 -11.45
CA VAL A 415 -24.24 -9.34 -11.76
C VAL A 415 -25.47 -8.45 -11.87
N SER A 416 -25.97 -8.27 -13.09
CA SER A 416 -27.26 -7.65 -13.36
C SER A 416 -28.36 -8.69 -13.10
N ASN A 417 -28.98 -8.62 -11.92
CA ASN A 417 -30.40 -8.91 -11.73
C ASN A 417 -30.86 -8.53 -10.32
N GLY A 418 -31.48 -7.35 -10.21
CA GLY A 418 -32.76 -7.16 -9.53
C GLY A 418 -32.96 -7.62 -8.07
N SER A 419 -31.91 -7.93 -7.32
CA SER A 419 -31.97 -8.03 -5.87
C SER A 419 -31.16 -6.88 -5.31
N VAL A 420 -31.86 -5.93 -4.69
CA VAL A 420 -31.24 -4.99 -3.77
C VAL A 420 -30.63 -5.84 -2.66
N CYS A 421 -29.37 -6.21 -2.83
CA CYS A 421 -28.51 -6.41 -1.68
C CYS A 421 -28.51 -5.04 -0.97
N PRO A 422 -28.86 -4.97 0.32
CA PRO A 422 -28.52 -3.78 1.07
C PRO A 422 -27.03 -3.56 0.79
N ALA A 423 -26.68 -2.37 0.31
CA ALA A 423 -25.33 -1.89 0.52
C ALA A 423 -25.13 -2.04 2.02
N GLU A 424 -24.37 -3.06 2.43
CA GLU A 424 -23.80 -3.07 3.76
C GLU A 424 -22.97 -1.80 3.77
N GLU A 425 -23.47 -0.83 4.55
CA GLU A 425 -22.80 0.42 4.82
C GLU A 425 -21.33 0.10 5.04
N GLU A 426 -20.46 0.77 4.28
CA GLU A 426 -19.01 0.75 4.42
C GLU A 426 -18.61 1.41 5.76
N GLN A 427 -19.00 0.73 6.84
CA GLN A 427 -18.53 0.87 8.20
C GLN A 427 -18.01 -0.50 8.71
N ALA A 428 -17.51 -1.34 7.80
CA ALA A 428 -16.69 -2.48 8.20
C ALA A 428 -15.27 -1.97 8.52
N GLU A 429 -15.17 -1.32 9.68
CA GLU A 429 -13.94 -1.11 10.43
C GLU A 429 -13.08 -2.39 10.39
N HIS A 430 -11.82 -2.27 9.97
CA HIS A 430 -10.61 -3.03 10.38
C HIS A 430 -10.63 -4.56 10.65
N HIS A 431 -11.73 -5.29 10.45
CA HIS A 431 -11.90 -6.64 10.96
C HIS A 431 -12.20 -7.61 9.81
N GLY A 432 -11.27 -8.53 9.57
CA GLY A 432 -11.43 -9.58 8.56
C GLY A 432 -12.61 -10.51 8.83
N PRO A 433 -12.91 -11.48 7.93
CA PRO A 433 -14.02 -12.43 8.05
C PRO A 433 -13.91 -13.41 9.24
N GLU A 434 -13.00 -13.14 10.17
CA GLU A 434 -12.55 -14.01 11.26
C GLU A 434 -13.40 -13.85 12.53
N LEU A 435 -14.03 -12.68 12.71
CA LEU A 435 -14.79 -12.33 13.91
C LEU A 435 -16.31 -12.25 13.67
N GLN A 436 -16.81 -12.79 12.55
CA GLN A 436 -18.24 -12.80 12.25
C GLN A 436 -18.98 -13.86 13.06
N ARG A 437 -20.14 -13.50 13.61
CA ARG A 437 -20.96 -14.40 14.44
C ARG A 437 -21.61 -15.48 13.58
N THR A 438 -21.33 -16.76 13.87
CA THR A 438 -21.80 -17.88 13.01
C THR A 438 -23.21 -18.37 13.33
N GLY A 439 -23.73 -18.04 14.52
CA GLY A 439 -25.09 -18.42 14.95
C GLY A 439 -25.28 -19.90 15.29
N ARG A 440 -24.20 -20.69 15.34
CA ARG A 440 -24.20 -22.10 15.74
C ARG A 440 -23.34 -22.29 16.98
N LEU A 441 -23.71 -23.23 17.86
CA LEU A 441 -22.86 -23.57 19.00
C LEU A 441 -21.50 -24.08 18.50
N PHE A 442 -20.41 -23.49 19.01
CA PHE A 442 -19.03 -23.75 18.58
C PHE A 442 -18.74 -23.46 17.10
N GLY A 443 -19.57 -22.68 16.41
CA GLY A 443 -19.39 -22.45 14.99
C GLY A 443 -18.14 -21.64 14.66
N GLY A 444 -17.78 -20.65 15.47
CA GLY A 444 -16.52 -19.90 15.35
C GLY A 444 -15.31 -20.82 15.49
N LEU A 445 -15.28 -21.65 16.54
CA LEU A 445 -14.19 -22.61 16.80
C LEU A 445 -13.99 -23.59 15.64
N ILE A 446 -15.07 -24.11 15.04
CA ILE A 446 -14.98 -25.02 13.90
C ILE A 446 -14.36 -24.32 12.67
N MET A 447 -14.74 -23.06 12.44
CA MET A 447 -14.18 -22.27 11.35
C MET A 447 -12.69 -21.95 11.56
N ASP A 448 -12.30 -21.63 12.80
CA ASP A 448 -10.90 -21.38 13.16
C ASP A 448 -10.04 -22.63 12.94
N ILE A 449 -10.51 -23.81 13.39
CA ILE A 449 -9.83 -25.08 13.16
C ILE A 449 -9.71 -25.35 11.66
N LYS A 450 -10.78 -25.16 10.89
CA LYS A 450 -10.77 -25.39 9.44
C LYS A 450 -9.79 -24.48 8.71
N ARG A 451 -9.68 -23.21 9.13
CA ARG A 451 -8.74 -22.23 8.57
C ARG A 451 -7.30 -22.57 8.92
N LYS A 452 -7.03 -23.02 10.15
CA LYS A 452 -5.67 -23.29 10.64
C LYS A 452 -5.12 -24.67 10.26
N ALA A 453 -5.98 -25.68 10.10
CA ALA A 453 -5.59 -27.06 9.77
C ALA A 453 -4.55 -27.22 8.65
N PRO A 454 -4.66 -26.54 7.48
CA PRO A 454 -3.67 -26.71 6.40
C PRO A 454 -2.28 -26.14 6.74
N PHE A 455 -2.20 -25.13 7.61
CA PHE A 455 -0.95 -24.43 7.94
C PHE A 455 -0.32 -24.91 9.26
N TYR A 456 -1.01 -25.73 10.04
CA TYR A 456 -0.52 -26.14 11.36
C TYR A 456 0.81 -26.92 11.30
N LEU A 457 1.00 -27.76 10.27
CA LEU A 457 2.26 -28.51 10.11
C LEU A 457 3.42 -27.63 9.64
N SER A 458 3.15 -26.60 8.82
CA SER A 458 4.19 -25.66 8.37
C SER A 458 4.70 -24.81 9.53
N ASP A 459 3.85 -24.41 10.48
CA ASP A 459 4.25 -23.58 11.64
C ASP A 459 5.41 -24.20 12.44
N TYR A 460 5.46 -25.52 12.59
CA TYR A 460 6.56 -26.22 13.29
C TYR A 460 7.73 -26.57 12.36
N ARG A 461 7.44 -26.88 11.08
CA ARG A 461 8.49 -27.24 10.11
C ARG A 461 9.36 -26.05 9.75
N ASP A 462 8.75 -24.89 9.56
CA ASP A 462 9.43 -23.66 9.15
C ASP A 462 10.17 -23.01 10.32
N GLY A 463 9.72 -23.26 11.56
CA GLY A 463 10.39 -22.82 12.79
C GLY A 463 11.67 -23.57 13.14
N LEU A 464 11.99 -24.69 12.47
CA LEU A 464 13.22 -25.48 12.66
C LEU A 464 14.43 -24.85 11.94
N SER A 465 14.65 -23.55 12.14
CA SER A 465 15.80 -22.82 11.62
C SER A 465 16.86 -22.60 12.71
N LEU A 466 18.14 -22.58 12.32
CA LEU A 466 19.25 -22.35 13.26
C LEU A 466 19.20 -20.95 13.89
N GLN A 467 18.55 -19.99 13.23
CA GLN A 467 18.35 -18.63 13.73
C GLN A 467 17.37 -18.58 14.91
N CYS A 468 16.40 -19.51 14.98
CA CYS A 468 15.44 -19.61 16.08
C CYS A 468 16.07 -20.06 17.41
N VAL A 469 17.27 -20.66 17.38
CA VAL A 469 17.97 -21.13 18.59
C VAL A 469 18.33 -19.96 19.51
N ALA A 470 18.76 -18.83 18.95
CA ALA A 470 19.07 -17.64 19.74
C ALA A 470 17.81 -17.06 20.40
N SER A 471 16.70 -16.99 19.66
CA SER A 471 15.40 -16.55 20.17
C SER A 471 14.87 -17.48 21.27
N PHE A 472 15.06 -18.79 21.14
CA PHE A 472 14.68 -19.77 22.17
C PHE A 472 15.43 -19.54 23.48
N LEU A 473 16.76 -19.38 23.43
CA LEU A 473 17.58 -19.12 24.62
C LEU A 473 17.23 -17.77 25.26
N PHE A 474 16.98 -16.73 24.45
CA PHE A 474 16.56 -15.43 24.94
C PHE A 474 15.19 -15.50 25.64
N LEU A 475 14.19 -16.12 24.99
CA LEU A 475 12.85 -16.27 25.55
C LEU A 475 12.83 -17.12 26.81
N TYR A 476 13.66 -18.18 26.87
CA TYR A 476 13.83 -18.98 28.08
C TYR A 476 14.25 -18.11 29.27
N CYS A 477 15.31 -17.32 29.12
CA CYS A 477 15.78 -16.42 30.18
C CYS A 477 14.76 -15.31 30.51
N ALA A 478 14.10 -14.77 29.49
CA ALA A 478 13.12 -13.69 29.65
C ALA A 478 11.85 -14.15 30.38
N CYS A 479 11.36 -15.38 30.12
CA CYS A 479 10.15 -15.91 30.74
C CYS A 479 10.42 -16.54 32.11
N MET A 480 11.60 -17.11 32.33
CA MET A 480 11.97 -17.77 33.59
C MET A 480 12.04 -16.77 34.76
N SER A 481 12.64 -15.59 34.54
CA SER A 481 12.87 -14.61 35.60
C SER A 481 11.57 -14.08 36.26
N PRO A 482 10.54 -13.64 35.50
CA PRO A 482 9.26 -13.23 36.08
C PRO A 482 8.56 -14.38 36.81
N VAL A 483 8.56 -15.60 36.26
CA VAL A 483 7.89 -16.75 36.88
C VAL A 483 8.51 -17.11 38.23
N ILE A 484 9.84 -17.09 38.34
CA ILE A 484 10.54 -17.33 39.61
C ILE A 484 10.25 -16.21 40.60
N THR A 485 10.32 -14.95 40.15
CA THR A 485 10.10 -13.77 41.01
C THR A 485 8.69 -13.75 41.57
N PHE A 486 7.67 -13.93 40.72
CA PHE A 486 6.27 -13.98 41.16
C PHE A 486 5.96 -15.24 41.97
N GLY A 487 6.55 -16.39 41.61
CA GLY A 487 6.40 -17.63 42.36
C GLY A 487 7.02 -17.56 43.76
N GLY A 488 8.12 -16.82 43.93
CA GLY A 488 8.73 -16.54 45.23
C GLY A 488 7.83 -15.67 46.11
N LEU A 489 7.32 -14.57 45.55
CA LEU A 489 6.36 -13.69 46.25
C LEU A 489 5.05 -14.42 46.61
N LEU A 490 4.60 -15.34 45.76
CA LEU A 490 3.43 -16.16 46.03
C LEU A 490 3.70 -17.21 47.13
N GLY A 491 4.92 -17.73 47.20
CA GLY A 491 5.38 -18.61 48.28
C GLY A 491 5.31 -17.92 49.64
N GLU A 492 5.77 -16.68 49.73
CA GLU A 492 5.66 -15.86 50.95
C GLU A 492 4.19 -15.55 51.28
N ALA A 493 3.37 -15.22 50.27
CA ALA A 493 1.98 -14.85 50.48
C ALA A 493 1.08 -16.03 50.87
N THR A 494 1.41 -17.26 50.45
CA THR A 494 0.59 -18.47 50.65
C THR A 494 1.17 -19.44 51.67
N GLU A 495 2.11 -18.99 52.50
CA GLU A 495 2.77 -19.81 53.54
C GLU A 495 3.40 -21.10 52.95
N GLY A 496 3.99 -20.99 51.77
CA GLY A 496 4.66 -22.09 51.08
C GLY A 496 3.75 -23.10 50.39
N ARG A 497 2.42 -22.88 50.34
CA ARG A 497 1.49 -23.79 49.65
C ARG A 497 1.64 -23.75 48.12
N ILE A 498 2.06 -22.62 47.56
CA ILE A 498 2.45 -22.46 46.16
C ILE A 498 3.70 -21.60 46.11
N SER A 499 4.81 -22.18 45.68
CA SER A 499 6.11 -21.52 45.65
C SER A 499 6.63 -21.43 44.21
N ALA A 500 7.91 -21.06 44.05
CA ALA A 500 8.54 -20.88 42.75
C ALA A 500 8.55 -22.17 41.88
N ILE A 501 8.68 -23.34 42.50
CA ILE A 501 8.76 -24.63 41.78
C ILE A 501 7.41 -25.00 41.16
N GLU A 502 6.32 -24.90 41.93
CA GLU A 502 4.96 -25.19 41.44
C GLU A 502 4.54 -24.18 40.38
N SER A 503 4.95 -22.91 40.54
CA SER A 503 4.69 -21.84 39.57
C SER A 503 5.43 -22.08 38.25
N LEU A 504 6.68 -22.55 38.31
CA LEU A 504 7.47 -22.91 37.13
C LEU A 504 6.89 -24.13 36.40
N LEU A 505 6.49 -25.15 37.15
CA LEU A 505 5.83 -26.34 36.58
C LEU A 505 4.50 -25.95 35.93
N GLY A 506 3.67 -25.14 36.60
CA GLY A 506 2.41 -24.65 36.05
C GLY A 506 2.59 -23.82 34.78
N ALA A 507 3.56 -22.91 34.75
CA ALA A 507 3.89 -22.10 33.58
C ALA A 507 4.38 -22.95 32.40
N SER A 508 5.21 -23.97 32.64
CA SER A 508 5.68 -24.87 31.59
C SER A 508 4.54 -25.72 30.99
N MET A 509 3.69 -26.32 31.83
CA MET A 509 2.57 -27.14 31.37
C MET A 509 1.56 -26.32 30.57
N THR A 510 1.23 -25.11 31.04
CA THR A 510 0.30 -24.21 30.34
C THR A 510 0.89 -23.66 29.05
N GLY A 511 2.19 -23.31 29.05
CA GLY A 511 2.93 -22.92 27.84
C GLY A 511 2.88 -23.99 26.74
N VAL A 512 3.21 -25.24 27.07
CA VAL A 512 3.16 -26.35 26.11
C VAL A 512 1.74 -26.59 25.60
N ALA A 513 0.75 -26.64 26.51
CA ALA A 513 -0.64 -26.85 26.10
C ALA A 513 -1.14 -25.72 25.20
N TYR A 514 -0.85 -24.47 25.54
CA TYR A 514 -1.27 -23.32 24.74
C TYR A 514 -0.60 -23.31 23.36
N SER A 515 0.72 -23.50 23.29
CA SER A 515 1.44 -23.52 22.01
C SER A 515 0.97 -24.64 21.07
N LEU A 516 0.45 -25.75 21.61
CA LEU A 516 -0.12 -26.83 20.79
C LEU A 516 -1.54 -26.51 20.30
N PHE A 517 -2.38 -25.90 21.12
CA PHE A 517 -3.83 -25.78 20.83
C PHE A 517 -4.31 -24.38 20.44
N ALA A 518 -3.53 -23.32 20.62
CA ALA A 518 -3.99 -21.94 20.43
C ALA A 518 -3.99 -21.43 18.98
N GLY A 519 -3.46 -22.21 18.02
CA GLY A 519 -3.37 -21.79 16.61
C GLY A 519 -2.38 -20.65 16.33
N GLN A 520 -1.77 -20.06 17.36
CA GLN A 520 -0.70 -19.07 17.28
C GLN A 520 0.42 -19.42 18.29
N PRO A 521 1.44 -20.17 17.88
CA PRO A 521 2.49 -20.64 18.79
C PRO A 521 3.44 -19.53 19.30
N LEU A 522 3.34 -18.31 18.76
CA LEU A 522 4.18 -17.16 19.12
C LEU A 522 3.71 -16.38 20.36
N THR A 523 2.52 -16.65 20.90
CA THR A 523 2.02 -15.95 22.09
C THR A 523 2.77 -16.41 23.34
N ILE A 524 3.34 -15.46 24.07
CA ILE A 524 4.08 -15.71 25.32
C ILE A 524 3.12 -15.58 26.50
N LEU A 525 2.99 -16.66 27.27
CA LEU A 525 2.21 -16.68 28.51
C LEU A 525 3.09 -16.29 29.70
N GLY A 526 2.56 -15.44 30.57
CA GLY A 526 3.26 -15.00 31.78
C GLY A 526 2.30 -14.70 32.92
N SER A 527 2.77 -14.87 34.16
CA SER A 527 2.03 -14.41 35.33
C SER A 527 2.08 -12.90 35.40
N THR A 528 0.94 -12.27 35.67
CA THR A 528 0.81 -10.82 35.81
C THR A 528 0.62 -10.41 37.28
N GLY A 529 0.99 -9.18 37.62
CA GLY A 529 0.82 -8.62 38.97
C GLY A 529 -0.61 -8.74 39.52
N PRO A 530 -1.67 -8.47 38.75
CA PRO A 530 -3.05 -8.64 39.21
C PRO A 530 -3.39 -10.07 39.65
N VAL A 531 -2.84 -11.09 38.98
CA VAL A 531 -3.04 -12.49 39.37
C VAL A 531 -2.41 -12.76 40.74
N LEU A 532 -1.23 -12.21 41.02
CA LEU A 532 -0.59 -12.30 42.34
C LEU A 532 -1.46 -11.65 43.43
N VAL A 533 -1.98 -10.45 43.16
CA VAL A 533 -2.85 -9.72 44.10
C VAL A 533 -4.12 -10.52 44.40
N PHE A 534 -4.77 -11.04 43.35
CA PHE A 534 -5.95 -11.89 43.48
C PHE A 534 -5.66 -13.12 44.35
N GLU A 535 -4.57 -13.84 44.10
CA GLU A 535 -4.20 -15.03 44.85
C GLU A 535 -3.89 -14.74 46.33
N LYS A 536 -3.24 -13.61 46.62
CA LYS A 536 -2.98 -13.15 47.99
C LYS A 536 -4.28 -12.86 48.75
N ILE A 537 -5.24 -12.20 48.10
CA ILE A 537 -6.56 -11.93 48.68
C ILE A 537 -7.32 -13.24 48.90
N LEU A 538 -7.31 -14.13 47.91
CA LEU A 538 -7.97 -15.43 47.98
C LEU A 538 -7.42 -16.28 49.15
N PHE A 539 -6.10 -16.30 49.33
CA PHE A 539 -5.47 -17.01 50.44
C PHE A 539 -5.87 -16.42 51.79
N ARG A 540 -5.83 -15.08 51.93
CA ARG A 540 -6.29 -14.39 53.15
C ARG A 540 -7.74 -14.72 53.47
N PHE A 541 -8.62 -14.64 52.47
CA PHE A 541 -10.02 -15.01 52.61
C PHE A 541 -10.17 -16.46 53.08
N CYS A 542 -9.46 -17.41 52.47
CA CYS A 542 -9.50 -18.81 52.90
C CYS A 542 -9.06 -18.97 54.37
N ARG A 543 -8.03 -18.24 54.79
CA ARG A 543 -7.55 -18.29 56.18
C ARG A 543 -8.56 -17.72 57.17
N ASP A 544 -9.16 -16.58 56.85
CA ASP A 544 -10.10 -15.88 57.74
C ASP A 544 -11.39 -16.69 57.95
N TYR A 545 -11.82 -17.44 56.93
CA TYR A 545 -13.01 -18.30 56.97
C TYR A 545 -12.72 -19.79 57.22
N GLY A 546 -11.45 -20.18 57.44
CA GLY A 546 -11.06 -21.57 57.70
C GLY A 546 -11.27 -22.52 56.51
N LEU A 547 -11.29 -22.01 55.29
CA LEU A 547 -11.48 -22.78 54.06
C LEU A 547 -10.15 -23.32 53.51
N SER A 548 -10.21 -24.46 52.82
CA SER A 548 -9.05 -25.04 52.14
C SER A 548 -8.72 -24.26 50.85
N TYR A 549 -7.63 -23.49 50.89
CA TYR A 549 -7.15 -22.68 49.77
C TYR A 549 -7.06 -23.43 48.43
N LEU A 550 -6.38 -24.59 48.42
CA LEU A 550 -6.18 -25.37 47.19
C LEU A 550 -7.51 -25.82 46.56
N SER A 551 -8.45 -26.31 47.37
CA SER A 551 -9.75 -26.77 46.86
C SER A 551 -10.61 -25.62 46.34
N LEU A 552 -10.60 -24.45 47.03
CA LEU A 552 -11.33 -23.27 46.55
C LEU A 552 -10.71 -22.75 45.24
N ARG A 553 -9.39 -22.72 45.14
CA ARG A 553 -8.66 -22.37 43.92
C ARG A 553 -9.02 -23.29 42.75
N THR A 554 -9.07 -24.61 42.97
CA THR A 554 -9.52 -25.56 41.94
C THR A 554 -10.96 -25.29 41.52
N CYS A 555 -11.85 -25.02 42.46
CA CYS A 555 -13.25 -24.69 42.16
C CYS A 555 -13.35 -23.43 41.29
N ILE A 556 -12.63 -22.36 41.63
CA ILE A 556 -12.56 -21.14 40.83
C ILE A 556 -12.04 -21.46 39.43
N GLY A 557 -10.95 -22.24 39.31
CA GLY A 557 -10.41 -22.65 38.01
C GLY A 557 -11.40 -23.44 37.15
N LEU A 558 -12.16 -24.36 37.74
CA LEU A 558 -13.20 -25.13 37.04
C LEU A 558 -14.34 -24.23 36.56
N TRP A 559 -14.78 -23.27 37.37
CA TRP A 559 -15.80 -22.30 36.97
C TRP A 559 -15.30 -21.38 35.86
N THR A 560 -14.06 -20.89 35.94
CA THR A 560 -13.45 -20.09 34.87
C THR A 560 -13.37 -20.88 33.58
N ALA A 561 -12.94 -22.14 33.62
CA ALA A 561 -12.91 -23.01 32.43
C ALA A 561 -14.31 -23.22 31.83
N PHE A 562 -15.33 -23.43 32.66
CA PHE A 562 -16.72 -23.54 32.22
C PHE A 562 -17.22 -22.26 31.54
N LEU A 563 -16.94 -21.10 32.14
CA LEU A 563 -17.33 -19.80 31.56
C LEU A 563 -16.60 -19.53 30.23
N CYS A 564 -15.32 -19.86 30.14
CA CYS A 564 -14.58 -19.76 28.87
C CYS A 564 -15.18 -20.66 27.79
N LEU A 565 -15.55 -21.91 28.13
CA LEU A 565 -16.23 -22.81 27.18
C LEU A 565 -17.59 -22.26 26.73
N LEU A 566 -18.33 -21.60 27.62
CA LEU A 566 -19.61 -20.96 27.27
C LEU A 566 -19.39 -19.78 26.32
N LEU A 567 -18.38 -18.95 26.55
CA LEU A 567 -18.02 -17.85 25.64
C LEU A 567 -17.64 -18.36 24.25
N VAL A 568 -16.84 -19.43 24.18
CA VAL A 568 -16.49 -20.09 22.91
C VAL A 568 -17.73 -20.71 22.25
N ALA A 569 -18.61 -21.35 23.02
CA ALA A 569 -19.83 -21.97 22.48
C ALA A 569 -20.80 -20.91 21.91
N THR A 570 -20.83 -19.70 22.47
CA THR A 570 -21.73 -18.61 22.06
C THR A 570 -21.14 -17.67 21.00
N ASP A 571 -19.93 -17.97 20.50
CA ASP A 571 -19.16 -17.11 19.59
C ASP A 571 -18.99 -15.67 20.14
N ALA A 572 -18.78 -15.53 21.46
CA ALA A 572 -18.63 -14.22 22.10
C ALA A 572 -17.36 -13.46 21.66
N SER A 573 -16.41 -14.14 21.00
CA SER A 573 -15.24 -13.53 20.38
C SER A 573 -15.61 -12.46 19.34
N SER A 574 -16.78 -12.55 18.71
CA SER A 574 -17.24 -11.50 17.78
C SER A 574 -17.40 -10.12 18.43
N LEU A 575 -17.55 -10.06 19.76
CA LEU A 575 -17.68 -8.80 20.48
C LEU A 575 -16.36 -8.02 20.55
N VAL A 576 -15.22 -8.66 20.29
CA VAL A 576 -13.91 -8.01 20.26
C VAL A 576 -13.85 -6.93 19.16
N CYS A 577 -14.65 -7.06 18.09
CA CYS A 577 -14.77 -6.03 17.05
C CYS A 577 -15.34 -4.70 17.56
N TYR A 578 -16.01 -4.67 18.73
CA TYR A 578 -16.50 -3.43 19.31
C TYR A 578 -15.47 -2.73 20.20
N ILE A 579 -14.30 -3.34 20.39
CA ILE A 579 -13.20 -2.74 21.17
C ILE A 579 -12.46 -1.78 20.24
N THR A 580 -12.54 -0.49 20.55
CA THR A 580 -11.86 0.55 19.76
C THR A 580 -10.38 0.61 20.13
N ARG A 581 -9.55 1.04 19.18
CA ARG A 581 -8.11 1.28 19.42
C ARG A 581 -7.85 2.19 20.62
N PHE A 582 -8.70 3.19 20.84
CA PHE A 582 -8.63 4.05 22.02
C PHE A 582 -8.74 3.26 23.33
N THR A 583 -9.66 2.30 23.41
CA THR A 583 -9.80 1.46 24.60
C THR A 583 -8.61 0.53 24.83
N GLU A 584 -8.01 0.00 23.76
CA GLU A 584 -6.78 -0.80 23.84
C GLU A 584 -5.60 0.04 24.36
N GLU A 585 -5.39 1.23 23.78
CA GLU A 585 -4.31 2.14 24.17
C GLU A 585 -4.51 2.65 25.60
N ALA A 586 -5.74 2.99 26.00
CA ALA A 586 -6.06 3.40 27.37
C ALA A 586 -5.81 2.27 28.38
N PHE A 587 -6.19 1.03 28.04
CA PHE A 587 -5.93 -0.14 28.90
C PHE A 587 -4.43 -0.42 29.02
N ALA A 588 -3.68 -0.36 27.92
CA ALA A 588 -2.22 -0.52 27.93
C ALA A 588 -1.54 0.56 28.77
N ALA A 589 -1.97 1.82 28.65
CA ALA A 589 -1.47 2.93 29.46
C ALA A 589 -1.76 2.72 30.96
N LEU A 590 -2.95 2.21 31.31
CA LEU A 590 -3.30 1.89 32.69
C LEU A 590 -2.40 0.79 33.28
N ILE A 591 -2.17 -0.31 32.55
CA ILE A 591 -1.28 -1.38 32.99
C ILE A 591 0.16 -0.87 33.17
N CYS A 592 0.64 -0.04 32.24
CA CYS A 592 1.96 0.59 32.35
C CYS A 592 2.08 1.46 33.60
N LEU A 593 1.07 2.30 33.88
CA LEU A 593 1.03 3.15 35.07
C LEU A 593 0.99 2.34 36.36
N ILE A 594 0.22 1.24 36.40
CA ILE A 594 0.17 0.33 37.56
C ILE A 594 1.56 -0.27 37.83
N PHE A 595 2.28 -0.73 36.80
CA PHE A 595 3.62 -1.28 37.00
C PHE A 595 4.63 -0.24 37.49
N ILE A 596 4.58 0.99 36.98
CA ILE A 596 5.42 2.09 37.46
C ILE A 596 5.13 2.37 38.94
N TYR A 597 3.84 2.46 39.31
CA TYR A 597 3.43 2.69 40.68
C TYR A 597 3.92 1.56 41.61
N GLU A 598 3.67 0.30 41.27
CA GLU A 598 4.06 -0.84 42.09
C GLU A 598 5.59 -0.96 42.25
N ALA A 599 6.35 -0.63 41.20
CA ALA A 599 7.80 -0.58 41.27
C ALA A 599 8.30 0.53 42.22
N LEU A 600 7.70 1.72 42.16
CA LEU A 600 8.03 2.83 43.06
C LEU A 600 7.64 2.51 44.50
N GLU A 601 6.45 1.97 44.74
CA GLU A 601 5.97 1.56 46.07
C GLU A 601 6.94 0.56 46.71
N LYS A 602 7.33 -0.49 45.97
CA LYS A 602 8.31 -1.47 46.44
C LYS A 602 9.68 -0.84 46.71
N LEU A 603 10.12 0.13 45.89
CA LEU A 603 11.38 0.86 46.10
C LEU A 603 11.32 1.71 47.37
N PHE A 604 10.21 2.40 47.63
CA PHE A 604 10.02 3.17 48.86
C PHE A 604 9.97 2.27 50.10
N HIS A 605 9.25 1.16 50.03
CA HIS A 605 9.25 0.17 51.12
C HIS A 605 10.66 -0.38 51.37
N LEU A 606 11.45 -0.64 50.32
CA LEU A 606 12.83 -1.08 50.47
C LEU A 606 13.71 -0.01 51.14
N ARG A 607 13.49 1.28 50.84
CA ARG A 607 14.18 2.40 51.50
C ARG A 607 13.85 2.50 52.99
N GLU A 608 12.63 2.15 53.40
CA GLU A 608 12.23 2.13 54.81
C GLU A 608 12.80 0.91 55.55
N VAL A 609 12.82 -0.25 54.90
CA VAL A 609 13.38 -1.50 55.48
C VAL A 609 14.91 -1.45 55.54
N TYR A 610 15.55 -0.90 54.52
CA TYR A 610 17.01 -0.73 54.44
C TYR A 610 17.34 0.77 54.33
N PRO A 611 17.41 1.50 55.47
CA PRO A 611 17.70 2.92 55.46
C PRO A 611 19.05 3.20 54.80
N PHE A 612 19.04 4.07 53.79
CA PHE A 612 20.24 4.48 53.06
C PHE A 612 21.20 5.21 54.01
N ASN A 613 22.31 4.57 54.35
CA ASN A 613 23.31 5.12 55.26
C ASN A 613 24.23 6.07 54.48
N GLY A 614 23.81 7.32 54.31
CA GLY A 614 24.56 8.36 53.57
C GLY A 614 25.83 8.85 54.28
N HIS A 615 26.00 8.51 55.55
CA HIS A 615 27.24 8.68 56.30
C HIS A 615 27.85 7.32 56.55
N SER A 616 29.15 7.18 56.27
CA SER A 616 29.95 5.95 56.43
C SER A 616 30.11 5.53 57.91
N ASP A 617 29.01 5.32 58.62
CA ASP A 617 29.02 4.76 59.97
C ASP A 617 29.16 3.23 59.87
N LEU A 618 30.37 2.74 60.15
CA LEU A 618 30.72 1.32 60.14
C LEU A 618 29.86 0.46 61.09
N ASP A 619 29.26 1.06 62.12
CA ASP A 619 28.50 0.35 63.16
C ASP A 619 27.11 -0.12 62.72
N LYS A 620 26.61 0.34 61.56
CA LYS A 620 25.31 -0.08 60.99
C LYS A 620 25.43 -1.14 59.89
N LEU A 621 26.64 -1.57 59.55
CA LEU A 621 26.88 -2.58 58.50
C LEU A 621 26.60 -4.02 58.95
N THR A 622 26.40 -4.26 60.25
CA THR A 622 26.10 -5.59 60.79
C THR A 622 24.95 -5.56 61.78
N LEU A 623 23.75 -5.83 61.30
CA LEU A 623 22.78 -6.64 62.03
C LEU A 623 22.28 -7.69 61.05
N ALA A 624 22.91 -8.86 61.14
CA ALA A 624 22.45 -10.11 60.54
C ALA A 624 21.20 -10.63 61.25
#